data_AF-A0ABD1PTM8-F1
#
_entry.id   AF-A0ABD1PTM8-F1
#
_cell.length_a   1.000
_cell.length_b   1.000
_cell.length_c   1.000
_cell.angle_alpha   90.00
_cell.angle_beta   90.00
_cell.angle_gamma   90.00
#
_symmetry.space_group_name_H-M   'P 1'
#
loop_
_entity.id
_entity.type
_entity.pdbx_description
1 polymer ?
#
loop_
_entity_poly.entity_id
_entity_poly.type
_entity_poly.pdbx_seq_one_letter_code
_entity_poly.pdbx_strand_id
1 'polypeptide(L)'
;MELIGAPRAWLPDDVIHNLPLYLTSGVQAFRKYFSPKWKDFAVRGEMENMMEASLASVVQAMGILAIEGLQVAVESMQTTYEQLQVDLKESNANVLALTKKLDHANVAQRKLTEALEVANEQKKKLKEECDSYELEVTCLRKEAKVLKTEVDGLEESLGASKMGRKELEAKLENVEAEFVANFHNNDAYTNFSYFFVKVGHQEVLAIFQSEHLELDISSLEAKFPLADVVGEEGG
;
A
#
# COMPACT_ATOMS: atom_id res chain seq x y z
N MET A 1 97.96 59.52 -46.08
CA MET A 1 97.65 58.10 -46.32
C MET A 1 97.45 57.45 -44.96
N GLU A 2 96.31 57.75 -44.35
CA GLU A 2 95.10 56.91 -44.38
C GLU A 2 95.20 55.71 -43.42
N LEU A 3 94.70 55.96 -42.21
CA LEU A 3 93.94 55.08 -41.32
C LEU A 3 93.79 53.62 -41.79
N ILE A 4 94.71 52.75 -41.38
CA ILE A 4 94.37 51.33 -41.20
C ILE A 4 93.73 51.25 -39.82
N GLY A 5 92.40 51.27 -39.81
CA GLY A 5 91.56 51.40 -38.63
C GLY A 5 91.86 50.32 -37.59
N ALA A 6 91.84 50.74 -36.33
CA ALA A 6 91.77 49.84 -35.19
C ALA A 6 90.65 48.81 -35.40
N PRO A 7 90.82 47.55 -34.95
CA PRO A 7 89.75 46.56 -35.05
C PRO A 7 88.52 47.15 -34.36
N ARG A 8 87.43 47.37 -35.12
CA ARG A 8 86.18 47.89 -34.56
C ARG A 8 85.82 47.06 -33.34
N ALA A 9 85.59 47.77 -32.24
CA ALA A 9 85.30 47.20 -30.95
C ALA A 9 84.22 46.12 -31.04
N TRP A 10 84.46 45.04 -30.31
CA TRP A 10 83.47 44.02 -29.99
C TRP A 10 82.14 44.67 -29.58
N LEU A 11 81.02 43.98 -29.83
CA LEU A 11 79.70 44.42 -29.36
C LEU A 11 79.79 44.86 -27.87
N PRO A 12 79.33 46.08 -27.51
CA PRO A 12 79.31 46.55 -26.13
C PRO A 12 78.59 45.56 -25.22
N ASP A 13 78.99 45.47 -23.95
CA ASP A 13 78.39 44.54 -22.97
C ASP A 13 76.86 44.72 -22.87
N ASP A 14 76.42 45.96 -22.99
CA ASP A 14 75.04 46.43 -23.06
C ASP A 14 74.27 45.90 -24.30
N VAL A 15 74.95 45.58 -25.40
CA VAL A 15 74.32 44.94 -26.58
C VAL A 15 74.23 43.42 -26.39
N ILE A 16 75.22 42.81 -25.73
CA ILE A 16 75.25 41.36 -25.46
C ILE A 16 74.15 40.96 -24.46
N HIS A 17 73.89 41.80 -23.45
CA HIS A 17 72.82 41.59 -22.47
C HIS A 17 71.40 41.73 -23.04
N ASN A 18 71.24 42.42 -24.17
CA ASN A 18 69.96 42.58 -24.87
C ASN A 18 69.73 41.54 -25.97
N LEU A 19 70.70 40.63 -26.20
CA LEU A 19 70.48 39.50 -27.06
C LEU A 19 69.52 38.51 -26.39
N PRO A 20 68.66 37.82 -27.16
CA PRO A 20 67.94 36.65 -26.68
C PRO A 20 68.89 35.68 -25.95
N LEU A 21 68.45 35.08 -24.84
CA LEU A 21 69.26 34.22 -23.96
C LEU A 21 70.06 33.13 -24.70
N TYR A 22 69.52 32.61 -25.80
CA TYR A 22 70.19 31.60 -26.64
C TYR A 22 71.37 32.16 -27.47
N LEU A 23 71.42 33.48 -27.72
CA LEU A 23 72.51 34.18 -28.40
C LEU A 23 73.53 34.75 -27.41
N THR A 24 73.09 35.16 -26.22
CA THR A 24 73.95 35.73 -25.17
C THR A 24 75.07 34.77 -24.78
N SER A 25 74.74 33.49 -24.54
CA SER A 25 75.72 32.46 -24.19
C SER A 25 76.71 32.16 -25.31
N GLY A 26 76.25 32.15 -26.57
CA GLY A 26 77.12 31.96 -27.74
C GLY A 26 78.11 33.11 -27.95
N VAL A 27 77.63 34.35 -27.80
CA VAL A 27 78.47 35.57 -27.91
C VAL A 27 79.45 35.69 -26.75
N GLN A 28 79.08 35.28 -25.53
CA GLN A 28 79.99 35.24 -24.38
C GLN A 28 81.07 34.17 -24.51
N ALA A 29 80.71 32.95 -24.97
CA ALA A 29 81.69 31.90 -25.27
C ALA A 29 82.66 32.35 -26.38
N PHE A 30 82.14 32.97 -27.43
CA PHE A 30 82.94 33.53 -28.52
C PHE A 30 83.95 34.58 -28.01
N ARG A 31 83.50 35.55 -27.21
CA ARG A 31 84.37 36.58 -26.62
C ARG A 31 85.47 36.00 -25.72
N LYS A 32 85.15 34.99 -24.92
CA LYS A 32 86.11 34.38 -23.98
C LYS A 32 87.21 33.57 -24.69
N TYR A 33 86.86 32.79 -25.71
CA TYR A 33 87.81 31.88 -26.36
C TYR A 33 88.62 32.52 -27.48
N PHE A 34 88.08 33.56 -28.14
CA PHE A 34 88.70 34.13 -29.32
C PHE A 34 89.46 35.44 -29.06
N SER A 35 89.08 36.25 -28.07
CA SER A 35 89.73 37.56 -27.78
C SER A 35 91.29 37.51 -27.69
N PRO A 36 91.94 36.50 -27.07
CA PRO A 36 93.40 36.44 -27.02
C PRO A 36 94.06 36.09 -28.35
N LYS A 37 93.46 35.18 -29.13
CA LYS A 37 94.03 34.67 -30.39
C LYS A 37 93.97 35.72 -31.50
N TRP A 38 92.96 36.58 -31.51
CA TRP A 38 92.77 37.61 -32.53
C TRP A 38 93.94 38.60 -32.62
N LYS A 39 94.63 38.87 -31.51
CA LYS A 39 95.82 39.76 -31.49
C LYS A 39 97.00 39.18 -32.25
N ASP A 40 97.25 37.87 -32.11
CA ASP A 40 98.38 37.20 -32.76
C ASP A 40 98.13 37.00 -34.26
N PHE A 41 96.88 36.85 -34.68
CA PHE A 41 96.50 36.65 -36.08
C PHE A 41 96.41 37.96 -36.88
N ALA A 42 96.02 39.06 -36.24
CA ALA A 42 96.07 40.39 -36.86
C ALA A 42 97.50 40.78 -37.30
N VAL A 43 98.52 40.28 -36.58
CA VAL A 43 99.94 40.46 -36.92
C VAL A 43 100.37 39.60 -38.12
N ARG A 44 99.72 38.45 -38.37
CA ARG A 44 100.08 37.49 -39.43
C ARG A 44 99.32 37.65 -40.75
N GLY A 45 98.31 38.53 -40.82
CA GLY A 45 97.49 38.73 -42.02
C GLY A 45 96.47 37.62 -42.31
N GLU A 46 96.20 36.73 -41.35
CA GLU A 46 95.29 35.56 -41.49
C GLU A 46 93.90 35.81 -40.88
N MET A 47 93.53 37.08 -40.72
CA MET A 47 92.36 37.51 -39.95
C MET A 47 91.03 37.08 -40.57
N GLU A 48 90.97 36.99 -41.90
CA GLU A 48 89.79 36.57 -42.66
C GLU A 48 89.45 35.09 -42.41
N ASN A 49 90.42 34.17 -42.56
CA ASN A 49 90.24 32.74 -42.29
C ASN A 49 89.80 32.45 -40.84
N MET A 50 90.32 33.22 -39.88
CA MET A 50 89.91 33.09 -38.48
C MET A 50 88.51 33.64 -38.23
N MET A 51 88.12 34.75 -38.90
CA MET A 51 86.78 35.32 -38.81
C MET A 51 85.74 34.37 -39.41
N GLU A 52 86.06 33.71 -40.52
CA GLU A 52 85.22 32.67 -41.11
C GLU A 52 85.07 31.45 -40.17
N ALA A 53 86.16 30.93 -39.62
CA ALA A 53 86.12 29.81 -38.66
C ALA A 53 85.34 30.17 -37.38
N SER A 54 85.48 31.41 -36.94
CA SER A 54 84.78 32.00 -35.79
C SER A 54 83.26 32.07 -36.01
N LEU A 55 82.85 32.61 -37.16
CA LEU A 55 81.44 32.68 -37.56
C LEU A 55 80.84 31.27 -37.70
N ALA A 56 81.56 30.34 -38.33
CA ALA A 56 81.13 28.95 -38.45
C ALA A 56 80.89 28.30 -37.08
N SER A 57 81.78 28.52 -36.11
CA SER A 57 81.62 28.00 -34.74
C SER A 57 80.42 28.59 -34.01
N VAL A 58 80.17 29.90 -34.16
CA VAL A 58 78.99 30.56 -33.56
C VAL A 58 77.71 30.04 -34.20
N VAL A 59 77.66 29.90 -35.52
CA VAL A 59 76.52 29.31 -36.25
C VAL A 59 76.25 27.87 -35.77
N GLN A 60 77.30 27.07 -35.60
CA GLN A 60 77.18 25.72 -35.07
C GLN A 60 76.64 25.70 -33.63
N ALA A 61 77.16 26.55 -32.75
CA ALA A 61 76.70 26.64 -31.36
C ALA A 61 75.23 27.09 -31.26
N MET A 62 74.81 28.05 -32.09
CA MET A 62 73.41 28.47 -32.18
C MET A 62 72.52 27.33 -32.69
N GLY A 63 72.99 26.56 -33.68
CA GLY A 63 72.30 25.38 -34.18
C GLY A 63 72.08 24.32 -33.09
N ILE A 64 73.11 24.03 -32.29
CA ILE A 64 73.02 23.08 -31.17
C ILE A 64 72.00 23.56 -30.13
N LEU A 65 72.09 24.83 -29.70
CA LEU A 65 71.15 25.39 -28.70
C LEU A 65 69.70 25.40 -29.20
N ALA A 66 69.47 25.67 -30.48
CA ALA A 66 68.14 25.61 -31.07
C ALA A 66 67.58 24.17 -31.09
N ILE A 67 68.43 23.18 -31.40
CA ILE A 67 68.05 21.76 -31.38
C ILE A 67 67.72 21.32 -29.95
N GLU A 68 68.55 21.67 -28.96
CA GLU A 68 68.31 21.33 -27.56
C GLU A 68 67.01 21.95 -27.03
N GLY A 69 66.75 23.22 -27.36
CA GLY A 69 65.50 23.89 -26.99
C GLY A 69 64.26 23.21 -27.60
N LEU A 70 64.35 22.79 -28.87
CA LEU A 70 63.28 22.05 -29.53
C LEU A 70 63.12 20.64 -28.93
N GLN A 71 64.20 19.96 -28.57
CA GLN A 71 64.14 18.64 -27.92
C GLN A 71 63.40 18.70 -26.59
N VAL A 72 63.74 19.67 -25.73
CA VAL A 72 63.05 19.86 -24.44
C VAL A 72 61.56 20.17 -24.65
N ALA A 73 61.22 20.99 -25.65
CA ALA A 73 59.82 21.27 -25.97
C ALA A 73 59.07 20.02 -26.46
N VAL A 74 59.70 19.18 -27.28
CA VAL A 74 59.12 17.92 -27.77
C VAL A 74 58.91 16.93 -26.62
N GLU A 75 59.89 16.75 -25.73
CA GLU A 75 59.76 15.88 -24.56
C GLU A 75 58.65 16.37 -23.62
N SER A 76 58.57 17.69 -23.40
CA SER A 76 57.47 18.29 -22.63
C SER A 76 56.12 18.05 -23.29
N MET A 77 56.01 18.20 -24.61
CA MET A 77 54.76 17.91 -25.33
C MET A 77 54.39 16.42 -25.26
N GLN A 78 55.36 15.51 -25.38
CA GLN A 78 55.11 14.07 -25.28
C GLN A 78 54.58 13.68 -23.90
N THR A 79 55.19 14.16 -22.83
CA THR A 79 54.71 13.90 -21.46
C THR A 79 53.30 14.45 -21.24
N THR A 80 52.98 15.65 -21.74
CA THR A 80 51.61 16.19 -21.64
C THR A 80 50.60 15.38 -22.47
N TYR A 81 51.00 14.89 -23.65
CA TYR A 81 50.15 14.06 -24.50
C TYR A 81 49.84 12.71 -23.86
N GLU A 82 50.84 12.07 -23.24
CA GLU A 82 50.66 10.82 -22.50
C GLU A 82 49.72 11.01 -21.31
N GLN A 83 49.86 12.11 -20.55
CA GLN A 83 48.96 12.42 -19.45
C GLN A 83 47.51 12.61 -19.93
N LEU A 84 47.31 13.37 -21.02
CA LEU A 84 45.97 13.57 -21.60
C LEU A 84 45.34 12.26 -22.08
N GLN A 85 46.13 11.31 -22.59
CA GLN A 85 45.61 9.99 -22.95
C GLN A 85 45.13 9.20 -21.72
N VAL A 86 45.83 9.31 -20.60
CA VAL A 86 45.43 8.67 -19.33
C VAL A 86 44.12 9.28 -18.84
N ASP A 87 44.06 10.61 -18.77
CA ASP A 87 42.88 11.35 -18.31
C ASP A 87 41.66 11.05 -19.20
N LEU A 88 41.85 10.96 -20.51
CA LEU A 88 40.78 10.61 -21.46
C LEU A 88 40.24 9.19 -21.21
N LYS A 89 41.12 8.22 -20.95
CA LYS A 89 40.71 6.85 -20.65
C LYS A 89 39.93 6.78 -19.33
N GLU A 90 40.40 7.48 -18.30
CA GLU A 90 39.73 7.55 -17.00
C GLU A 90 38.36 8.22 -17.11
N SER A 91 38.29 9.36 -17.80
CA SER A 91 37.03 10.08 -18.06
C SER A 91 36.03 9.19 -18.81
N ASN A 92 36.46 8.47 -19.84
CA ASN A 92 35.61 7.53 -20.56
C ASN A 92 35.12 6.38 -19.67
N ALA A 93 35.97 5.84 -18.80
CA ALA A 93 35.57 4.82 -17.83
C ALA A 93 34.51 5.34 -16.85
N ASN A 94 34.67 6.59 -16.38
CA ASN A 94 33.72 7.25 -15.51
C ASN A 94 32.37 7.51 -16.20
N VAL A 95 32.38 7.96 -17.46
CA VAL A 95 31.16 8.13 -18.26
C VAL A 95 30.43 6.79 -18.40
N LEU A 96 31.13 5.70 -18.74
CA LEU A 96 30.51 4.37 -18.84
C LEU A 96 29.91 3.91 -17.51
N ALA A 97 30.59 4.16 -16.38
CA ALA A 97 30.09 3.82 -15.06
C ALA A 97 28.83 4.63 -14.69
N LEU A 98 28.80 5.92 -15.01
CA LEU A 98 27.65 6.79 -14.79
C LEU A 98 26.46 6.39 -15.67
N THR A 99 26.69 6.07 -16.95
CA THR A 99 25.63 5.57 -17.85
C THR A 99 25.00 4.30 -17.29
N LYS A 100 25.80 3.33 -16.82
CA LYS A 100 25.26 2.13 -16.17
C LYS A 100 24.43 2.44 -14.93
N LYS A 101 24.88 3.38 -14.09
CA LYS A 101 24.12 3.81 -12.89
C LYS A 101 22.79 4.47 -13.29
N LEU A 102 22.80 5.29 -14.34
CA LEU A 102 21.61 5.94 -14.87
C LEU A 102 20.61 4.90 -15.40
N ASP A 103 21.07 3.90 -16.15
CA ASP A 103 20.22 2.82 -16.64
C ASP A 103 19.57 2.02 -15.49
N HIS A 104 20.35 1.68 -14.46
CA HIS A 104 19.80 1.02 -13.26
C HIS A 104 18.77 1.90 -12.54
N ALA A 105 19.04 3.21 -12.40
CA ALA A 105 18.12 4.14 -11.79
C ALA A 105 16.81 4.26 -12.58
N ASN A 106 16.89 4.32 -13.92
CA ASN A 106 15.72 4.35 -14.80
C ASN A 106 14.88 3.06 -14.69
N VAL A 107 15.51 1.90 -14.61
CA VAL A 107 14.81 0.62 -14.38
C VAL A 107 14.14 0.60 -13.00
N ALA A 108 14.82 1.07 -11.95
CA ALA A 108 14.24 1.16 -10.61
C ALA A 108 13.05 2.13 -10.58
N GLN A 109 13.16 3.29 -11.24
CA GLN A 109 12.07 4.26 -11.36
C GLN A 109 10.86 3.64 -12.04
N ARG A 110 11.04 2.90 -13.15
CA ARG A 110 9.93 2.23 -13.86
C ARG A 110 9.21 1.24 -12.95
N LYS A 111 9.95 0.40 -12.21
CA LYS A 111 9.36 -0.55 -11.26
C LYS A 111 8.57 0.13 -10.14
N LEU A 112 9.07 1.26 -9.63
CA LEU A 112 8.36 2.04 -8.62
C LEU A 112 7.07 2.65 -9.18
N THR A 113 7.09 3.15 -10.42
CA THR A 113 5.89 3.64 -11.09
C THR A 113 4.85 2.54 -11.29
N GLU A 114 5.26 1.37 -11.79
CA GLU A 114 4.36 0.20 -11.94
C GLU A 114 3.75 -0.23 -10.60
N ALA A 115 4.56 -0.30 -9.53
CA ALA A 115 4.07 -0.63 -8.19
C ALA A 115 3.08 0.41 -7.66
N LEU A 116 3.30 1.70 -7.95
CA LEU A 116 2.40 2.79 -7.56
C LEU A 116 1.06 2.70 -8.29
N GLU A 117 1.05 2.36 -9.58
CA GLU A 117 -0.17 2.14 -10.35
C GLU A 117 -0.99 0.97 -9.79
N VAL A 118 -0.34 -0.16 -9.50
CA VAL A 118 -0.99 -1.34 -8.89
C VAL A 118 -1.58 -0.99 -7.51
N ALA A 119 -0.83 -0.28 -6.67
CA ALA A 119 -1.30 0.12 -5.35
C ALA A 119 -2.51 1.07 -5.43
N ASN A 120 -2.53 1.99 -6.40
CA ASN A 120 -3.66 2.89 -6.63
C ASN A 120 -4.90 2.13 -7.11
N GLU A 121 -4.74 1.14 -7.99
CA GLU A 121 -5.85 0.30 -8.45
C GLU A 121 -6.43 -0.55 -7.30
N GLN A 122 -5.57 -1.13 -6.45
CA GLN A 122 -6.01 -1.84 -5.25
C GLN A 122 -6.76 -0.91 -4.27
N LYS A 123 -6.24 0.30 -4.04
CA LYS A 123 -6.91 1.31 -3.22
C LYS A 123 -8.29 1.67 -3.76
N LYS A 124 -8.44 1.77 -5.09
CA LYS A 124 -9.72 2.04 -5.74
C LYS A 124 -10.73 0.91 -5.48
N LYS A 125 -10.32 -0.35 -5.68
CA LYS A 125 -11.17 -1.53 -5.43
C LYS A 125 -11.62 -1.62 -3.97
N LEU A 126 -10.69 -1.43 -3.03
CA LEU A 126 -11.03 -1.42 -1.61
C LEU A 126 -12.04 -0.32 -1.26
N LYS A 127 -11.93 0.85 -1.90
CA LYS A 127 -12.90 1.92 -1.71
C LYS A 127 -14.29 1.53 -2.22
N GLU A 128 -14.37 0.93 -3.42
CA GLU A 128 -15.63 0.45 -3.99
C GLU A 128 -16.28 -0.65 -3.10
N GLU A 129 -15.48 -1.56 -2.54
CA GLU A 129 -15.94 -2.56 -1.57
C GLU A 129 -16.45 -1.92 -0.27
N CYS A 130 -15.72 -0.93 0.28
CA CYS A 130 -16.17 -0.19 1.47
C CYS A 130 -17.51 0.52 1.23
N ASP A 131 -17.66 1.21 0.09
CA ASP A 131 -18.89 1.92 -0.26
C ASP A 131 -20.07 0.91 -0.41
N SER A 132 -19.81 -0.27 -0.98
CA SER A 132 -20.80 -1.36 -1.07
C SER A 132 -21.23 -1.88 0.31
N TYR A 133 -20.26 -2.16 1.20
CA TYR A 133 -20.57 -2.63 2.55
C TYR A 133 -21.31 -1.58 3.38
N GLU A 134 -20.98 -0.30 3.21
CA GLU A 134 -21.71 0.78 3.87
C GLU A 134 -23.18 0.79 3.43
N LEU A 135 -23.44 0.63 2.13
CA LEU A 135 -24.80 0.54 1.61
C LEU A 135 -25.55 -0.68 2.16
N GLU A 136 -24.93 -1.86 2.19
CA GLU A 136 -25.51 -3.08 2.77
C GLU A 136 -25.86 -2.91 4.25
N VAL A 137 -24.94 -2.35 5.05
CA VAL A 137 -25.17 -2.06 6.47
C VAL A 137 -26.34 -1.09 6.66
N THR A 138 -26.48 -0.08 5.80
CA THR A 138 -27.63 0.84 5.88
C THR A 138 -28.96 0.17 5.54
N CYS A 139 -28.99 -0.77 4.59
CA CYS A 139 -30.17 -1.56 4.25
C CYS A 139 -30.56 -2.50 5.41
N LEU A 140 -29.62 -3.29 5.92
CA LEU A 140 -29.85 -4.19 7.06
C LEU A 140 -30.33 -3.44 8.31
N ARG A 141 -29.79 -2.24 8.57
CA ARG A 141 -30.28 -1.39 9.66
C ARG A 141 -31.73 -0.92 9.46
N LYS A 142 -32.16 -0.68 8.23
CA LYS A 142 -33.56 -0.33 7.93
C LYS A 142 -34.46 -1.55 8.14
N GLU A 143 -34.08 -2.70 7.62
CA GLU A 143 -34.82 -3.96 7.80
C GLU A 143 -34.96 -4.33 9.28
N ALA A 144 -33.88 -4.24 10.06
CA ALA A 144 -33.92 -4.48 11.50
C ALA A 144 -34.88 -3.55 12.25
N LYS A 145 -35.02 -2.29 11.81
CA LYS A 145 -36.02 -1.36 12.39
C LYS A 145 -37.45 -1.78 12.05
N VAL A 146 -37.70 -2.23 10.82
CA VAL A 146 -39.03 -2.72 10.40
C VAL A 146 -39.40 -3.98 11.17
N LEU A 147 -38.50 -4.97 11.23
CA LEU A 147 -38.73 -6.19 12.00
C LEU A 147 -38.96 -5.90 13.48
N LYS A 148 -38.24 -4.94 14.06
CA LYS A 148 -38.50 -4.51 15.44
C LYS A 148 -39.91 -3.98 15.61
N THR A 149 -40.38 -3.12 14.71
CA THR A 149 -41.76 -2.60 14.78
C THR A 149 -42.82 -3.70 14.60
N GLU A 150 -42.56 -4.71 13.77
CA GLU A 150 -43.45 -5.86 13.62
C GLU A 150 -43.51 -6.71 14.88
N VAL A 151 -42.35 -6.98 15.52
CA VAL A 151 -42.28 -7.70 16.80
C VAL A 151 -43.05 -6.95 17.89
N ASP A 152 -42.83 -5.63 18.02
CA ASP A 152 -43.54 -4.80 19.00
C ASP A 152 -45.07 -4.89 18.79
N GLY A 153 -45.56 -4.86 17.54
CA GLY A 153 -46.98 -5.00 17.22
C GLY A 153 -47.56 -6.39 17.47
N LEU A 154 -46.77 -7.45 17.25
CA LEU A 154 -47.15 -8.82 17.59
C LEU A 154 -47.23 -9.03 19.11
N GLU A 155 -46.30 -8.45 19.87
CA GLU A 155 -46.33 -8.48 21.34
C GLU A 155 -47.59 -7.80 21.89
N GLU A 156 -47.98 -6.64 21.32
CA GLU A 156 -49.22 -5.96 21.67
C GLU A 156 -50.46 -6.82 21.35
N SER A 157 -50.52 -7.39 20.14
CA SER A 157 -51.61 -8.27 19.71
C SER A 157 -51.73 -9.52 20.59
N LEU A 158 -50.61 -10.12 20.98
CA LEU A 158 -50.56 -11.26 21.90
C LEU A 158 -51.06 -10.86 23.29
N GLY A 159 -50.69 -9.67 23.77
CA GLY A 159 -51.18 -9.10 25.02
C GLY A 159 -52.71 -8.95 25.02
N ALA A 160 -53.27 -8.37 23.96
CA ALA A 160 -54.70 -8.21 23.78
C ALA A 160 -55.43 -9.57 23.73
N SER A 161 -54.90 -10.53 22.98
CA SER A 161 -55.45 -11.89 22.89
C SER A 161 -55.46 -12.60 24.26
N LYS A 162 -54.39 -12.49 25.04
CA LYS A 162 -54.32 -13.04 26.41
C LYS A 162 -55.35 -12.40 27.34
N MET A 163 -55.58 -11.09 27.24
CA MET A 163 -56.63 -10.44 28.03
C MET A 163 -58.02 -10.90 27.61
N GLY A 164 -58.31 -10.95 26.30
CA GLY A 164 -59.58 -11.44 25.79
C GLY A 164 -59.87 -12.89 26.21
N ARG A 165 -58.84 -13.75 26.23
CA ARG A 165 -58.94 -15.11 26.76
C ARG A 165 -59.32 -15.13 28.23
N LYS A 166 -58.66 -14.32 29.07
CA LYS A 166 -59.00 -14.22 30.51
C LYS A 166 -60.43 -13.74 30.73
N GLU A 167 -60.91 -12.79 29.92
CA GLU A 167 -62.28 -12.30 29.99
C GLU A 167 -63.30 -13.40 29.61
N LEU A 168 -63.00 -14.19 28.57
CA LEU A 168 -63.80 -15.35 28.16
C LEU A 168 -63.82 -16.44 29.24
N GLU A 169 -62.66 -16.74 29.84
CA GLU A 169 -62.55 -17.69 30.96
C GLU A 169 -63.39 -17.23 32.16
N ALA A 170 -63.34 -15.94 32.52
CA ALA A 170 -64.18 -15.39 33.59
C ALA A 170 -65.69 -15.42 33.26
N LYS A 171 -66.07 -15.14 32.00
CA LYS A 171 -67.47 -15.26 31.55
C LYS A 171 -67.95 -16.71 31.62
N LEU A 172 -67.12 -17.67 31.22
CA LEU A 172 -67.45 -19.09 31.28
C LEU A 172 -67.67 -19.53 32.74
N GLU A 173 -66.76 -19.18 33.65
CA GLU A 173 -66.88 -19.50 35.08
C GLU A 173 -68.17 -18.91 35.67
N ASN A 174 -68.55 -17.69 35.29
CA ASN A 174 -69.81 -17.09 35.72
C ASN A 174 -71.04 -17.84 35.15
N VAL A 175 -71.02 -18.22 33.87
CA VAL A 175 -72.10 -19.01 33.24
C VAL A 175 -72.24 -20.38 33.90
N GLU A 176 -71.12 -21.05 34.18
CA GLU A 176 -71.11 -22.33 34.90
C GLU A 176 -71.68 -22.17 36.31
N ALA A 177 -71.29 -21.13 37.05
CA ALA A 177 -71.82 -20.83 38.37
C ALA A 177 -73.33 -20.54 38.33
N GLU A 178 -73.81 -19.75 37.36
CA GLU A 178 -75.23 -19.46 37.16
C GLU A 178 -76.02 -20.73 36.79
N PHE A 179 -75.46 -21.59 35.93
CA PHE A 179 -76.06 -22.86 35.57
C PHE A 179 -76.21 -23.77 36.79
N VAL A 180 -75.15 -23.94 37.59
CA VAL A 180 -75.18 -24.76 38.80
C VAL A 180 -76.18 -24.20 39.81
N ALA A 181 -76.17 -22.89 40.06
CA ALA A 181 -77.09 -22.24 41.00
C ALA A 181 -78.56 -22.41 40.59
N ASN A 182 -78.84 -22.43 39.28
CA ASN A 182 -80.19 -22.56 38.74
C ASN A 182 -80.50 -23.98 38.21
N PHE A 183 -79.65 -24.97 38.48
CA PHE A 183 -79.79 -26.30 37.89
C PHE A 183 -81.15 -26.91 38.20
N HIS A 184 -81.64 -26.74 39.43
CA HIS A 184 -82.96 -27.21 39.87
C HIS A 184 -84.15 -26.63 39.08
N ASN A 185 -83.96 -25.48 38.43
CA ASN A 185 -84.97 -24.81 37.62
C ASN A 185 -84.82 -25.12 36.12
N ASN A 186 -83.85 -25.96 35.74
CA ASN A 186 -83.57 -26.34 34.37
C ASN A 186 -84.29 -27.65 34.01
N ASP A 187 -84.81 -27.75 32.79
CA ASP A 187 -85.45 -28.97 32.27
C ASP A 187 -84.53 -30.21 32.36
N ALA A 188 -83.21 -30.01 32.29
CA ALA A 188 -82.22 -31.05 32.51
C ALA A 188 -82.29 -31.64 33.93
N TYR A 189 -82.59 -30.85 34.96
CA TYR A 189 -82.80 -31.36 36.31
C TYR A 189 -84.08 -32.17 36.43
N THR A 190 -85.16 -31.77 35.74
CA THR A 190 -86.38 -32.57 35.67
C THR A 190 -86.09 -33.95 35.10
N ASN A 191 -85.34 -34.04 33.99
CA ASN A 191 -84.93 -35.32 33.40
C ASN A 191 -83.99 -36.11 34.32
N PHE A 192 -83.00 -35.44 34.94
CA PHE A 192 -82.06 -36.05 35.87
C PHE A 192 -82.75 -36.61 37.13
N SER A 193 -83.60 -35.81 37.77
CA SER A 193 -84.36 -36.20 38.97
C SER A 193 -85.33 -37.34 38.65
N TYR A 194 -85.99 -37.32 37.50
CA TYR A 194 -86.86 -38.41 37.06
C TYR A 194 -86.09 -39.72 36.88
N PHE A 195 -84.91 -39.68 36.26
CA PHE A 195 -84.02 -40.83 36.11
C PHE A 195 -83.56 -41.39 37.46
N PHE A 196 -83.10 -40.55 38.39
CA PHE A 196 -82.61 -40.99 39.69
C PHE A 196 -83.72 -41.53 40.59
N VAL A 197 -84.91 -40.91 40.59
CA VAL A 197 -86.08 -41.47 41.27
C VAL A 197 -86.42 -42.84 40.70
N LYS A 198 -86.38 -43.01 39.37
CA LYS A 198 -86.67 -44.29 38.72
C LYS A 198 -85.64 -45.38 39.07
N VAL A 199 -84.34 -45.09 38.92
CA VAL A 199 -83.26 -46.07 39.19
C VAL A 199 -83.12 -46.36 40.67
N GLY A 200 -83.11 -45.33 41.52
CA GLY A 200 -83.04 -45.51 42.98
C GLY A 200 -84.26 -46.28 43.52
N HIS A 201 -85.44 -46.07 42.94
CA HIS A 201 -86.61 -46.86 43.27
C HIS A 201 -86.45 -48.35 42.89
N GLN A 202 -85.89 -48.64 41.71
CA GLN A 202 -85.60 -50.01 41.29
C GLN A 202 -84.60 -50.71 42.21
N GLU A 203 -83.52 -50.03 42.62
CA GLU A 203 -82.53 -50.59 43.53
C GLU A 203 -83.12 -50.84 44.92
N VAL A 204 -83.93 -49.92 45.45
CA VAL A 204 -84.60 -50.09 46.74
C VAL A 204 -85.60 -51.25 46.71
N LEU A 205 -86.39 -51.37 45.64
CA LEU A 205 -87.30 -52.52 45.46
C LEU A 205 -86.53 -53.84 45.37
N ALA A 206 -85.41 -53.88 44.64
CA ALA A 206 -84.57 -55.06 44.50
C ALA A 206 -83.93 -55.49 45.83
N ILE A 207 -83.42 -54.54 46.62
CA ILE A 207 -82.88 -54.81 47.96
C ILE A 207 -83.99 -55.35 48.87
N PHE A 208 -85.16 -54.70 48.88
CA PHE A 208 -86.28 -55.09 49.73
C PHE A 208 -86.81 -56.50 49.40
N GLN A 209 -86.86 -56.88 48.11
CA GLN A 209 -87.17 -58.26 47.69
C GLN A 209 -86.11 -59.27 48.12
N SER A 210 -84.83 -58.88 48.08
CA SER A 210 -83.72 -59.77 48.47
C SER A 210 -83.66 -60.03 49.97
N GLU A 211 -84.03 -59.04 50.80
CA GLU A 211 -83.98 -59.13 52.27
C GLU A 211 -85.29 -59.65 52.89
N HIS A 212 -86.42 -59.52 52.18
CA HIS A 212 -87.74 -59.92 52.68
C HIS A 212 -88.52 -60.78 51.67
N LEU A 213 -87.97 -61.97 51.38
CA LEU A 213 -88.50 -62.95 50.41
C LEU A 213 -89.96 -63.41 50.62
N GLU A 214 -90.53 -63.21 51.82
CA GLU A 214 -91.89 -63.64 52.18
C GLU A 214 -92.95 -62.52 52.04
N LEU A 215 -92.54 -61.28 51.78
CA LEU A 215 -93.44 -60.15 51.63
C LEU A 215 -93.84 -59.98 50.15
N ASP A 216 -95.14 -60.10 49.87
CA ASP A 216 -95.69 -59.80 48.55
C ASP A 216 -95.67 -58.28 48.31
N ILE A 217 -94.68 -57.84 47.54
CA ILE A 217 -94.53 -56.42 47.18
C ILE A 217 -95.24 -56.04 45.88
N SER A 218 -96.04 -56.93 45.28
CA SER A 218 -96.77 -56.67 44.03
C SER A 218 -97.67 -55.44 44.12
N SER A 219 -98.20 -55.13 45.31
CA SER A 219 -99.01 -53.91 45.55
C SER A 219 -98.19 -52.62 45.56
N LEU A 220 -96.89 -52.71 45.87
CA LEU A 220 -95.94 -51.61 45.83
C LEU A 220 -95.46 -51.37 44.39
N GLU A 221 -95.11 -52.45 43.68
CA GLU A 221 -94.73 -52.40 42.26
C GLU A 221 -95.88 -51.88 41.37
N ALA A 222 -97.12 -52.27 41.65
CA ALA A 222 -98.30 -51.80 40.91
C ALA A 222 -98.61 -50.30 41.11
N LYS A 223 -98.22 -49.72 42.26
CA LYS A 223 -98.35 -48.28 42.52
C LYS A 223 -97.25 -47.45 41.87
N PHE A 224 -96.14 -48.07 41.51
CA PHE A 224 -94.98 -47.41 40.92
C PHE A 224 -94.41 -48.24 39.74
N PRO A 225 -95.15 -48.33 38.62
CA PRO A 225 -94.77 -49.17 37.50
C PRO A 225 -93.47 -48.70 36.83
N LEU A 226 -92.64 -49.64 36.36
CA LEU A 226 -91.53 -49.33 35.47
C LEU A 226 -92.11 -48.66 34.21
N ALA A 227 -91.86 -47.37 34.02
CA ALA A 227 -92.08 -46.77 32.72
C ALA A 227 -91.06 -47.34 31.73
N ASP A 228 -91.51 -47.82 30.57
CA ASP A 228 -90.63 -48.23 29.48
C ASP A 228 -89.69 -47.08 29.09
N VAL A 229 -88.44 -47.42 28.78
CA VAL A 229 -87.54 -46.50 28.09
C VAL A 229 -88.03 -46.41 26.65
N VAL A 230 -89.03 -45.57 26.39
CA VAL A 230 -89.22 -45.02 25.05
C VAL A 230 -88.43 -43.73 25.03
N GLY A 231 -87.18 -43.84 24.58
CA GLY A 231 -86.53 -42.69 23.97
C GLY A 231 -87.27 -42.41 22.67
N GLU A 232 -88.17 -41.43 22.69
CA GLU A 232 -88.50 -40.71 21.49
C GLU A 232 -87.22 -40.01 21.01
N GLU A 233 -86.65 -40.51 19.93
CA GLU A 233 -85.88 -39.67 19.02
C GLU A 233 -86.83 -38.57 18.49
N GLY A 234 -86.48 -37.30 18.72
CA GLY A 234 -87.21 -36.21 18.11
C GLY A 234 -86.58 -34.83 18.33
N GLY A 235 -86.02 -34.25 17.26
CA GLY A 235 -85.93 -32.80 17.04
C GLY A 235 -84.54 -32.21 16.98
#